data_AF-A0A496SLW4-F1
#
_entry.id   AF-A0A496SLW4-F1
#
_cell.length_a   1.000
_cell.length_b   1.000
_cell.length_c   1.000
_cell.angle_alpha   90.00
_cell.angle_beta   90.00
_cell.angle_gamma   90.00
#
_symmetry.space_group_name_H-M   'P 1'
#
loop_
_entity.id
_entity.type
_entity.pdbx_description
1 polymer ?
#
loop_
_entity_poly.entity_id
_entity_poly.type
_entity_poly.pdbx_seq_one_letter_code
_entity_poly.pdbx_strand_id
1 'polypeptide(L)'
;MEMRWTSVLIGLCLALLDCEGGKIYRPGHVYVVANVGWQSLLPVHSFDGPLGVNDLYIKVIWEEKFFYIHPNMDREGNPTGVGAVRITDEPLPGGTLVDLEYRFQYVGDEIGKKLSEMVGESDRTIDGDITVEIYSEHWEPKSGNVMAFAKVHRGRFDGIHKY
;
A
#
# COMPACT_ATOMS: atom_id res chain seq x y z
N MET A 1 53.47 -19.75 -15.01
CA MET A 1 52.94 -18.44 -14.60
C MET A 1 51.55 -18.70 -14.06
N GLU A 2 51.47 -18.96 -12.76
CA GLU A 2 50.21 -19.24 -12.06
C GLU A 2 49.49 -17.92 -11.79
N MET A 3 48.21 -17.84 -12.15
CA MET A 3 47.30 -16.84 -11.57
C MET A 3 45.85 -17.37 -11.52
N ARG A 4 45.54 -17.96 -10.36
CA ARG A 4 44.33 -17.79 -9.53
C ARG A 4 43.05 -17.29 -10.21
N TRP A 5 42.09 -18.20 -10.37
CA TRP A 5 40.66 -17.91 -10.56
C TRP A 5 39.80 -18.67 -9.53
N THR A 6 39.96 -18.38 -8.24
CA THR A 6 39.16 -19.03 -7.18
C THR A 6 38.44 -18.06 -6.23
N SER A 7 38.32 -16.77 -6.58
CA SER A 7 37.82 -15.77 -5.62
C SER A 7 36.35 -15.34 -5.80
N VAL A 8 35.58 -15.92 -6.72
CA VAL A 8 34.18 -15.49 -6.94
C VAL A 8 33.16 -16.29 -6.12
N LEU A 9 33.56 -17.42 -5.52
CA LEU A 9 32.64 -18.30 -4.77
C LEU A 9 32.56 -18.04 -3.26
N ILE A 10 33.29 -17.06 -2.71
CA ILE A 10 33.32 -16.78 -1.27
C ILE A 10 32.34 -15.65 -0.88
N GLY A 11 31.89 -14.83 -1.84
CA GLY A 11 30.96 -13.73 -1.58
C GLY A 11 29.50 -14.14 -1.35
N LEU A 12 29.11 -15.36 -1.73
CA LEU A 12 27.72 -15.83 -1.62
C LEU A 12 27.45 -16.63 -0.32
N CYS A 13 28.49 -16.96 0.46
CA CYS A 13 28.35 -17.81 1.64
C CYS A 13 28.43 -17.06 2.98
N LEU A 14 28.73 -15.76 3.00
CA LEU A 14 28.87 -14.99 4.25
C LEU A 14 27.61 -14.19 4.65
N ALA A 15 26.56 -14.18 3.83
CA ALA A 15 25.24 -13.66 4.23
C ALA A 15 24.42 -14.67 5.07
N LEU A 16 24.98 -15.84 5.41
CA LEU A 16 24.32 -16.90 6.18
C LEU A 16 24.89 -17.07 7.61
N LEU A 17 25.79 -16.18 8.05
CA LEU A 17 26.48 -16.29 9.35
C LEU A 17 26.13 -15.14 10.30
N ASP A 18 24.85 -14.82 10.42
CA ASP A 18 24.29 -14.25 11.64
C ASP A 18 22.94 -14.94 11.93
N CYS A 19 23.04 -16.23 12.23
CA CYS A 19 21.91 -17.12 12.50
C CYS A 19 21.84 -17.43 14.00
N GLU A 20 21.66 -16.39 14.82
CA GLU A 20 21.05 -16.57 16.15
C GLU A 20 19.52 -16.46 15.98
N GLY A 21 18.85 -17.59 15.74
CA GLY A 21 17.38 -17.69 15.82
C GLY A 21 16.56 -16.70 14.97
N GLY A 22 17.16 -16.14 13.91
CA GLY A 22 16.59 -15.05 13.13
C GLY A 22 15.37 -15.47 12.33
N LYS A 23 14.28 -14.72 12.47
CA LYS A 23 13.11 -14.86 11.60
C LYS A 23 13.55 -14.60 10.16
N ILE A 24 13.47 -15.61 9.30
CA ILE A 24 13.72 -15.46 7.87
C ILE A 24 12.48 -14.82 7.25
N TYR A 25 12.60 -13.55 6.88
CA TYR A 25 11.53 -12.82 6.20
C TYR A 25 11.50 -13.19 4.73
N ARG A 26 10.30 -13.43 4.19
CA ARG A 26 10.14 -13.70 2.75
C ARG A 26 10.07 -12.39 1.95
N PRO A 27 10.64 -12.32 0.75
CA PRO A 27 10.44 -11.17 -0.15
C PRO A 27 8.99 -11.10 -0.61
N GLY A 28 8.53 -9.91 -1.03
CA GLY A 28 7.14 -9.73 -1.46
C GLY A 28 6.82 -8.36 -2.06
N HIS A 29 5.68 -8.28 -2.73
CA HIS A 29 5.16 -7.05 -3.30
C HIS A 29 4.28 -6.26 -2.32
N VAL A 30 4.18 -4.95 -2.56
CA VAL A 30 3.24 -4.09 -1.86
C VAL A 30 2.06 -3.78 -2.77
N TYR A 31 0.87 -3.99 -2.24
CA TYR A 31 -0.39 -3.62 -2.85
C TYR A 31 -1.09 -2.55 -2.01
N VAL A 32 -1.98 -1.78 -2.62
CA VAL A 32 -2.83 -0.81 -1.92
C VAL A 32 -4.27 -0.95 -2.40
N VAL A 33 -5.21 -0.94 -1.46
CA VAL A 33 -6.65 -0.91 -1.75
C VAL A 33 -7.31 0.25 -1.01
N ALA A 34 -8.28 0.91 -1.67
CA ALA A 34 -9.01 2.04 -1.12
C ALA A 34 -10.45 1.63 -0.75
N ASN A 35 -10.69 1.40 0.55
CA ASN A 35 -11.99 1.16 1.16
C ASN A 35 -12.45 2.37 1.98
N VAL A 36 -12.40 3.57 1.37
CA VAL A 36 -12.83 4.82 2.00
C VAL A 36 -14.20 5.26 1.47
N GLY A 37 -14.98 5.92 2.33
CA GLY A 37 -16.25 6.51 1.95
C GLY A 37 -16.09 7.57 0.86
N TRP A 38 -17.02 7.58 -0.10
CA TRP A 38 -16.98 8.37 -1.34
C TRP A 38 -16.61 9.86 -1.15
N GLN A 39 -17.12 10.51 -0.09
CA GLN A 39 -16.91 11.94 0.17
C GLN A 39 -15.48 12.31 0.60
N SER A 40 -14.61 11.33 0.82
CA SER A 40 -13.27 11.47 1.39
C SER A 40 -12.16 11.50 0.33
N LEU A 41 -12.53 11.35 -0.94
CA LEU A 41 -11.60 11.06 -2.01
C LEU A 41 -11.29 12.30 -2.85
N LEU A 42 -10.09 12.35 -3.44
CA LEU A 42 -9.66 13.39 -4.36
C LEU A 42 -10.36 13.23 -5.72
N PRO A 43 -10.76 14.32 -6.39
CA PRO A 43 -11.23 14.25 -7.78
C PRO A 43 -10.06 14.02 -8.74
N VAL A 44 -10.17 13.01 -9.60
CA VAL A 44 -9.32 12.87 -10.79
C VAL A 44 -9.87 13.83 -11.86
N HIS A 45 -9.02 14.71 -12.39
CA HIS A 45 -9.32 15.37 -13.66
C HIS A 45 -9.02 14.38 -14.80
N SER A 46 -10.02 14.13 -15.66
CA SER A 46 -9.99 13.29 -16.87
C SER A 46 -9.82 11.77 -16.68
N PHE A 47 -10.91 11.10 -16.33
CA PHE A 47 -11.14 9.71 -16.73
C PHE A 47 -12.62 9.60 -17.15
N ASP A 48 -12.88 9.27 -18.43
CA ASP A 48 -14.23 8.96 -18.93
C ASP A 48 -14.43 7.45 -18.81
N GLY A 49 -14.52 6.97 -17.57
CA GLY A 49 -14.79 5.57 -17.25
C GLY A 49 -16.29 5.24 -17.20
N PRO A 50 -16.68 3.97 -17.40
CA PRO A 50 -18.08 3.53 -17.48
C PRO A 50 -18.90 3.67 -16.18
N LEU A 51 -18.33 4.27 -15.12
CA LEU A 51 -18.91 4.30 -13.78
C LEU A 51 -19.70 5.59 -13.47
N GLY A 52 -19.66 6.62 -14.34
CA GLY A 52 -20.58 7.78 -14.24
C GLY A 52 -20.43 8.61 -12.96
N VAL A 53 -19.31 8.44 -12.25
CA VAL A 53 -18.91 9.23 -11.10
C VAL A 53 -17.70 10.05 -11.53
N ASN A 54 -17.61 11.32 -11.12
CA ASN A 54 -16.35 12.05 -11.26
C ASN A 54 -15.26 11.21 -10.56
N ASP A 55 -14.36 10.58 -11.30
CA ASP A 55 -13.56 9.48 -10.78
C ASP A 55 -12.72 9.95 -9.60
N LEU A 56 -13.05 9.42 -8.42
CA LEU A 56 -12.40 9.80 -7.19
C LEU A 56 -11.26 8.83 -6.85
N TYR A 57 -10.25 9.26 -6.09
CA TYR A 57 -9.07 8.44 -5.75
C TYR A 57 -8.41 8.81 -4.42
N ILE A 58 -7.54 7.91 -3.95
CA ILE A 58 -6.50 8.20 -2.97
C ILE A 58 -5.16 8.29 -3.69
N LYS A 59 -4.43 9.39 -3.49
CA LYS A 59 -3.08 9.53 -4.05
C LYS A 59 -2.09 8.83 -3.14
N VAL A 60 -1.36 7.85 -3.65
CA VAL A 60 -0.28 7.18 -2.91
C VAL A 60 1.06 7.58 -3.51
N ILE A 61 2.03 7.88 -2.64
CA ILE A 61 3.39 8.25 -2.99
C ILE A 61 4.32 7.17 -2.44
N TRP A 62 5.07 6.54 -3.34
CA TRP A 62 6.07 5.52 -3.03
C TRP A 62 7.32 5.79 -3.84
N GLU A 63 8.47 5.98 -3.18
CA GLU A 63 9.76 6.23 -3.85
C GLU A 63 9.66 7.26 -5.00
N GLU A 64 9.00 8.39 -4.70
CA GLU A 64 8.76 9.50 -5.64
C GLU A 64 7.76 9.20 -6.79
N LYS A 65 7.24 7.97 -6.91
CA LYS A 65 6.17 7.59 -7.84
C LYS A 65 4.79 7.88 -7.27
N PHE A 66 3.87 8.25 -8.14
CA PHE A 66 2.47 8.52 -7.80
C PHE A 66 1.56 7.39 -8.29
N PHE A 67 0.68 6.91 -7.42
CA PHE A 67 -0.33 5.93 -7.72
C PHE A 67 -1.72 6.51 -7.41
N TYR A 68 -2.64 6.35 -8.35
CA TYR A 68 -4.04 6.76 -8.21
C TYR A 68 -4.85 5.53 -7.83
N ILE A 69 -5.17 5.40 -6.54
CA ILE A 69 -5.90 4.23 -6.04
C ILE A 69 -7.39 4.55 -6.07
N HIS A 70 -8.10 3.97 -7.04
CA HIS A 70 -9.54 4.14 -7.18
C HIS A 70 -10.30 3.39 -6.08
N PRO A 71 -11.48 3.89 -5.69
CA PRO A 71 -12.28 3.24 -4.66
C PRO A 71 -12.68 1.83 -5.07
N ASN A 72 -12.52 0.90 -4.14
CA ASN A 72 -12.92 -0.50 -4.29
C ASN A 72 -14.43 -0.70 -4.04
N MET A 73 -15.14 0.38 -3.68
CA MET A 73 -16.57 0.42 -3.41
C MET A 73 -17.22 1.70 -3.98
N ASP A 74 -18.43 1.58 -4.53
CA ASP A 74 -19.23 2.71 -5.04
C ASP A 74 -19.88 3.52 -3.90
N ARG A 75 -20.64 4.58 -4.21
CA ARG A 75 -21.25 5.44 -3.19
C ARG A 75 -22.15 4.67 -2.21
N GLU A 76 -22.87 3.67 -2.70
CA GLU A 76 -23.77 2.79 -1.93
C GLU A 76 -23.00 1.65 -1.21
N GLY A 77 -21.69 1.58 -1.42
CA GLY A 77 -20.76 0.61 -0.87
C GLY A 77 -20.78 -0.74 -1.59
N ASN A 78 -21.29 -0.82 -2.81
CA ASN A 78 -21.16 -2.05 -3.59
C ASN A 78 -19.73 -2.16 -4.15
N PRO A 79 -19.19 -3.38 -4.29
CA PRO A 79 -17.92 -3.61 -4.96
C PRO A 79 -17.82 -2.92 -6.33
N THR A 80 -16.72 -2.19 -6.59
CA THR A 80 -16.44 -1.64 -7.95
C THR A 80 -15.69 -2.63 -8.84
N GLY A 81 -15.00 -3.62 -8.24
CA GLY A 81 -14.16 -4.57 -8.96
C GLY A 81 -12.75 -4.08 -9.28
N VAL A 82 -12.35 -2.89 -8.78
CA VAL A 82 -10.99 -2.34 -8.95
C VAL A 82 -9.94 -3.24 -8.28
N GLY A 83 -10.21 -3.69 -7.04
CA GLY A 83 -9.30 -4.52 -6.27
C GLY A 83 -8.03 -3.78 -5.80
N ALA A 84 -7.04 -4.56 -5.36
CA ALA A 84 -5.78 -4.00 -4.89
C ALA A 84 -4.82 -3.68 -6.05
N VAL A 85 -4.21 -2.50 -5.99
CA VAL A 85 -3.23 -2.01 -6.96
C VAL A 85 -1.83 -2.31 -6.46
N ARG A 86 -1.02 -2.99 -7.27
CA ARG A 86 0.40 -3.22 -6.95
C ARG A 86 1.20 -1.93 -7.15
N ILE A 87 1.99 -1.53 -6.16
CA ILE A 87 2.79 -0.30 -6.20
C ILE A 87 4.31 -0.55 -6.29
N THR A 88 4.76 -1.80 -6.17
CA THR A 88 6.15 -2.18 -6.41
C THR A 88 6.28 -2.94 -7.72
N ASP A 89 7.28 -2.57 -8.53
CA ASP A 89 7.56 -3.23 -9.81
C ASP A 89 8.13 -4.64 -9.58
N GLU A 90 9.10 -4.74 -8.68
CA GLU A 90 9.76 -5.98 -8.24
C GLU A 90 9.43 -6.29 -6.77
N PRO A 91 9.56 -7.56 -6.33
CA PRO A 91 9.39 -7.89 -4.93
C PRO A 91 10.49 -7.23 -4.09
N LEU A 92 10.09 -6.63 -2.97
CA LEU A 92 11.03 -6.06 -2.01
C LEU A 92 11.71 -7.18 -1.22
N PRO A 93 12.97 -6.97 -0.77
CA PRO A 93 13.63 -7.90 0.14
C PRO A 93 12.79 -8.17 1.40
N GLY A 94 12.87 -9.40 1.92
CA GLY A 94 12.30 -9.73 3.22
C GLY A 94 12.92 -8.85 4.31
N GLY A 95 12.08 -8.32 5.21
CA GLY A 95 12.53 -7.43 6.27
C GLY A 95 12.52 -5.94 5.89
N THR A 96 12.25 -5.60 4.61
CA THR A 96 12.09 -4.20 4.20
C THR A 96 10.90 -3.56 4.92
N LEU A 97 11.11 -2.34 5.44
CA LEU A 97 10.04 -1.52 6.02
C LEU A 97 9.31 -0.75 4.94
N VAL A 98 7.99 -0.90 4.89
CA VAL A 98 7.11 -0.14 4.01
C VAL A 98 6.64 1.11 4.74
N ASP A 99 6.85 2.28 4.14
CA ASP A 99 6.37 3.57 4.67
C ASP A 99 5.93 4.50 3.53
N LEU A 100 4.78 4.17 2.94
CA LEU A 100 4.16 5.00 1.90
C LEU A 100 3.51 6.25 2.50
N GLU A 101 3.42 7.32 1.71
CA GLU A 101 2.56 8.47 2.00
C GLU A 101 1.27 8.33 1.21
N TYR A 102 0.13 8.60 1.83
CA TYR A 102 -1.16 8.69 1.15
C TYR A 102 -1.80 10.04 1.40
N ARG A 103 -2.45 10.58 0.37
CA ARG A 103 -3.15 11.85 0.41
C ARG A 103 -4.60 11.67 0.02
N PHE A 104 -5.45 12.40 0.72
CA PHE A 104 -6.89 12.42 0.54
C PHE A 104 -7.39 13.85 0.69
N GLN A 105 -8.51 14.17 0.05
CA GLN A 105 -9.08 15.51 0.11
C GLN A 105 -10.15 15.56 1.19
N TYR A 106 -9.97 16.49 2.12
CA TYR A 106 -11.08 17.05 2.89
C TYR A 106 -11.50 18.36 2.23
N VAL A 107 -12.74 18.81 2.42
CA VAL A 107 -13.28 20.06 1.86
C VAL A 107 -12.24 21.21 1.92
N GLY A 108 -11.52 21.43 0.80
CA GLY A 108 -10.49 22.45 0.64
C GLY A 108 -9.02 22.05 0.86
N ASP A 109 -8.71 21.01 1.64
CA ASP A 109 -7.33 20.69 2.06
C ASP A 109 -6.86 19.28 1.62
N GLU A 110 -5.67 19.23 1.02
CA GLU A 110 -4.94 18.00 0.71
C GLU A 110 -3.98 17.70 1.88
N ILE A 111 -4.27 16.67 2.67
CA ILE A 111 -3.44 16.28 3.81
C ILE A 111 -2.74 14.96 3.51
N GLY A 112 -1.41 14.95 3.62
CA GLY A 112 -0.59 13.74 3.54
C GLY A 112 -0.46 13.04 4.88
N LYS A 113 -0.50 11.71 4.88
CA LYS A 113 -0.22 10.85 6.03
C LYS A 113 0.77 9.76 5.67
N LYS A 114 1.70 9.46 6.56
CA LYS A 114 2.57 8.31 6.41
C LYS A 114 1.94 7.04 6.99
N LEU A 115 2.25 5.90 6.41
CA LEU A 115 1.81 4.60 6.92
C LEU A 115 2.32 4.36 8.34
N SER A 116 3.56 4.75 8.62
CA SER A 116 4.21 4.62 9.94
C SER A 116 3.52 5.40 11.07
N GLU A 117 2.66 6.38 10.76
CA GLU A 117 1.86 7.09 11.77
C GLU A 117 0.71 6.23 12.30
N MET A 118 0.27 5.22 11.54
CA MET A 118 -0.92 4.42 11.84
C MET A 118 -0.61 2.94 12.10
N VAL A 119 0.46 2.42 11.50
CA VAL A 119 0.78 0.99 11.50
C VAL A 119 2.15 0.76 12.11
N GLY A 120 2.18 -0.15 13.10
CA GLY A 120 3.40 -0.55 13.78
C GLY A 120 4.41 -1.21 12.85
N GLU A 121 5.69 -1.13 13.22
CA GLU A 121 6.80 -1.64 12.42
C GLU A 121 6.60 -3.09 11.98
N SER A 122 6.24 -3.99 12.91
CA SER A 122 6.07 -5.42 12.64
C SER A 122 5.11 -5.70 11.49
N ASP A 123 4.04 -4.92 11.38
CA ASP A 123 2.96 -5.15 10.42
C ASP A 123 3.31 -4.61 9.03
N ARG A 124 4.10 -3.52 8.97
CA ARG A 124 4.59 -2.92 7.72
C ARG A 124 5.96 -3.46 7.27
N THR A 125 6.50 -4.47 7.95
CA THR A 125 7.68 -5.22 7.50
C THR A 125 7.30 -6.28 6.47
N ILE A 126 8.04 -6.35 5.35
CA ILE A 126 7.85 -7.36 4.30
C ILE A 126 8.17 -8.77 4.82
N ASP A 127 7.18 -9.67 4.69
CA ASP A 127 7.28 -11.11 5.00
C ASP A 127 6.40 -11.91 4.05
N GLY A 128 6.68 -11.77 2.76
CA GLY A 128 5.77 -12.05 1.67
C GLY A 128 4.99 -10.81 1.26
N ASP A 129 4.10 -10.98 0.29
CA ASP A 129 3.23 -9.91 -0.18
C ASP A 129 2.46 -9.27 0.97
N ILE A 130 2.22 -7.97 0.89
CA ILE A 130 1.36 -7.24 1.81
C ILE A 130 0.41 -6.32 1.05
N THR A 131 -0.76 -6.07 1.63
CA THR A 131 -1.70 -5.07 1.11
C THR A 131 -1.95 -4.01 2.17
N VAL A 132 -1.70 -2.75 1.83
CA VAL A 132 -2.11 -1.60 2.64
C VAL A 132 -3.57 -1.29 2.30
N GLU A 133 -4.47 -1.52 3.24
CA GLU A 133 -5.85 -1.06 3.14
C GLU A 133 -5.93 0.34 3.72
N ILE A 134 -6.30 1.30 2.88
CA ILE A 134 -6.65 2.66 3.30
C ILE A 134 -8.18 2.70 3.41
N TYR A 135 -8.70 3.06 4.58
CA TYR A 135 -10.12 2.95 4.89
C TYR A 135 -10.64 4.12 5.71
N SER A 136 -11.94 4.38 5.66
CA SER A 136 -12.61 5.29 6.59
C SER A 136 -13.31 4.48 7.68
N GLU A 137 -13.36 4.99 8.90
CA GLU A 137 -14.10 4.34 10.00
C GLU A 137 -15.61 4.31 9.77
N HIS A 138 -16.11 5.20 8.91
CA HIS A 138 -17.51 5.26 8.51
C HIS A 138 -17.63 5.33 7.00
N TRP A 139 -18.57 4.57 6.44
CA TRP A 139 -18.88 4.59 5.01
C TRP A 139 -19.50 5.91 4.53
N GLU A 140 -20.46 6.42 5.30
CA GLU A 140 -21.15 7.70 5.06
C GLU A 140 -20.81 8.69 6.18
N PRO A 141 -19.58 9.22 6.23
CA PRO A 141 -19.20 10.11 7.30
C PRO A 141 -20.03 11.40 7.23
N LYS A 142 -20.57 11.84 8.37
CA LYS A 142 -21.16 13.18 8.47
C LYS A 142 -20.06 14.21 8.23
N SER A 143 -20.40 15.31 7.55
CA SER A 143 -19.50 16.44 7.29
C SER A 143 -18.77 16.85 8.58
N GLY A 144 -17.44 16.77 8.59
CA GLY A 144 -16.59 17.22 9.69
C GLY A 144 -15.67 16.17 10.33
N ASN A 145 -15.94 14.86 10.18
CA ASN A 145 -15.18 13.79 10.84
C ASN A 145 -14.64 12.74 9.84
N VAL A 146 -14.13 13.20 8.70
CA VAL A 146 -13.62 12.30 7.66
C VAL A 146 -12.12 12.13 7.84
N MET A 147 -11.70 10.97 8.38
CA MET A 147 -10.29 10.58 8.45
C MET A 147 -10.09 9.27 7.72
N ALA A 148 -9.10 9.23 6.81
CA ALA A 148 -8.58 7.99 6.27
C ALA A 148 -7.55 7.40 7.24
N PHE A 149 -7.75 6.14 7.59
CA PHE A 149 -6.85 5.30 8.36
C PHE A 149 -6.16 4.30 7.43
N ALA A 150 -5.12 3.64 7.94
CA ALA A 150 -4.44 2.58 7.22
C ALA A 150 -4.27 1.35 8.12
N LYS A 151 -4.30 0.17 7.51
CA LYS A 151 -3.88 -1.10 8.12
C LYS A 151 -3.22 -1.99 7.07
N VAL A 152 -2.47 -2.99 7.52
CA VAL A 152 -1.75 -3.90 6.62
C VAL A 152 -2.31 -5.31 6.73
N HIS A 153 -2.56 -5.92 5.59
CA HIS A 153 -2.89 -7.33 5.44
C HIS A 153 -1.70 -8.10 4.91
N ARG A 154 -1.54 -9.35 5.37
CA ARG A 154 -0.60 -10.29 4.77
C ARG A 154 -1.21 -10.88 3.51
N GLY A 155 -0.41 -10.95 2.45
CA GLY A 155 -0.81 -11.38 1.12
C GLY A 155 -1.49 -10.27 0.31
N ARG A 156 -1.92 -10.66 -0.90
CA ARG A 156 -2.80 -9.85 -1.73
C ARG A 156 -4.22 -9.90 -1.16
N PHE A 157 -4.75 -8.74 -0.79
CA PHE A 157 -6.10 -8.58 -0.25
C PHE A 157 -6.91 -7.69 -1.19
N ASP A 158 -7.82 -8.29 -1.95
CA ASP A 158 -8.77 -7.56 -2.82
C ASP A 158 -10.13 -7.32 -2.12
N GLY A 159 -10.23 -7.67 -0.82
CA GLY A 159 -11.50 -7.73 -0.09
C GLY A 159 -12.13 -6.37 0.24
N ILE A 160 -13.38 -6.43 0.68
CA ILE A 160 -14.22 -5.27 0.95
C ILE A 160 -14.57 -5.24 2.43
N HIS A 161 -14.24 -4.15 3.10
CA HIS A 161 -14.74 -3.85 4.44
C HIS A 161 -15.54 -2.56 4.41
N LYS A 162 -16.82 -2.67 4.76
CA LYS A 162 -17.61 -1.52 5.20
C LYS A 162 -17.39 -1.37 6.70
N TYR A 163 -16.96 -0.19 7.12
CA TYR A 163 -16.86 0.21 8.52
C TYR A 163 -18.00 1.18 8.87
#